data_AF-A0AAJ1B0I4-F1
#
_entry.id   AF-A0AAJ1B0I4-F1
#
_cell.length_a   1.000
_cell.length_b   1.000
_cell.length_c   1.000
_cell.angle_alpha   90.00
_cell.angle_beta   90.00
_cell.angle_gamma   90.00
#
_symmetry.space_group_name_H-M   'P 1'
#
loop_
_entity.id
_entity.type
_entity.pdbx_description
1 polymer ?
#
loop_
_entity_poly.entity_id
_entity_poly.type
_entity_poly.pdbx_seq_one_letter_code
_entity_poly.pdbx_strand_id
1 'polypeptide(L)'
;QVDALNPLAYNDQTRLTVIDTNGEVLADSGSEEIDENHKGREEVKQALSEGVGYATRYSSTVKRNMLYVAVFNKGYIVRLALPYNGIFDNLPTLVRPLGVGAIMSLVIALFLSKRFA
;
A
#
# COMPACT_ATOMS: atom_id res chain seq x y z
N GLN A 1 22.37 -3.30 1.42
CA GLN A 1 22.49 -4.66 0.80
C GLN A 1 21.13 -5.17 0.30
N VAL A 2 20.04 -4.87 1.00
CA VAL A 2 18.67 -5.16 0.55
C VAL A 2 18.19 -4.17 -0.54
N ASP A 3 18.80 -2.99 -0.64
CA ASP A 3 18.50 -1.97 -1.67
C ASP A 3 18.65 -2.49 -3.10
N ALA A 4 19.58 -3.42 -3.32
CA ALA A 4 19.77 -4.07 -4.61
C ALA A 4 18.55 -4.91 -5.05
N LEU A 5 17.62 -5.21 -4.13
CA LEU A 5 16.36 -5.90 -4.40
C LEU A 5 15.20 -4.94 -4.68
N ASN A 6 15.35 -3.62 -4.46
CA ASN A 6 14.30 -2.65 -4.78
C ASN A 6 13.87 -2.70 -6.26
N PRO A 7 14.76 -2.91 -7.26
CA PRO A 7 14.34 -3.09 -8.66
C PRO A 7 13.47 -4.33 -8.92
N LEU A 8 13.48 -5.31 -8.01
CA LEU A 8 12.64 -6.51 -8.07
C LEU A 8 11.31 -6.32 -7.33
N ALA A 9 11.14 -5.18 -6.65
CA ALA A 9 9.94 -4.85 -5.91
C ALA A 9 8.83 -4.37 -6.86
N TYR A 10 7.63 -4.20 -6.30
CA TYR A 10 6.47 -3.76 -7.06
C TYR A 10 6.63 -2.34 -7.65
N ASN A 11 7.34 -1.45 -6.94
CA ASN A 11 7.71 -0.11 -7.42
C ASN A 11 8.93 0.43 -6.65
N ASP A 12 9.50 1.54 -7.13
CA ASP A 12 10.65 2.23 -6.50
C ASP A 12 10.35 2.79 -5.10
N GLN A 13 9.08 2.90 -4.71
CA GLN A 13 8.64 3.36 -3.39
C GLN A 13 8.45 2.19 -2.41
N THR A 14 8.73 0.97 -2.83
CA THR A 14 8.60 -0.22 -2.00
C THR A 14 9.83 -0.36 -1.12
N ARG A 15 9.62 -0.38 0.19
CA ARG A 15 10.66 -0.64 1.17
C ARG A 15 10.64 -2.12 1.55
N LEU A 16 11.80 -2.75 1.50
CA LEU A 16 12.04 -4.12 1.90
C LEU A 16 12.74 -4.14 3.26
N THR A 17 12.23 -4.97 4.17
CA THR A 17 12.82 -5.18 5.49
C THR A 17 12.99 -6.67 5.73
N VAL A 18 14.17 -7.08 6.19
CA VAL A 18 14.45 -8.45 6.66
C VAL A 18 14.48 -8.43 8.18
N ILE A 19 13.70 -9.31 8.80
CA ILE A 19 13.48 -9.36 10.24
C ILE A 19 13.72 -10.78 10.73
N ASP A 20 14.32 -10.94 11.91
CA ASP A 20 14.48 -12.24 12.56
C ASP A 20 13.18 -12.71 13.26
N THR A 21 13.19 -13.90 13.87
CA THR A 21 12.05 -14.43 14.63
C THR A 21 11.78 -13.72 15.95
N ASN A 22 12.76 -12.95 16.47
CA ASN A 22 12.59 -12.12 17.66
C ASN A 22 12.03 -10.72 17.32
N GLY A 23 11.84 -10.43 16.04
CA GLY A 23 11.36 -9.15 15.55
C GLY A 23 12.47 -8.10 15.37
N GLU A 24 13.74 -8.44 15.53
CA GLU A 24 14.85 -7.56 15.26
C GLU A 24 15.02 -7.36 13.75
N VAL A 25 15.15 -6.10 13.32
CA VAL A 25 15.42 -5.80 11.91
C VAL A 25 16.89 -6.11 11.65
N LEU A 26 17.16 -6.95 10.66
CA LEU A 26 18.52 -7.32 10.25
C LEU A 26 19.01 -6.47 9.08
N ALA A 27 18.09 -6.05 8.22
CA ALA A 27 18.38 -5.19 7.09
C ALA A 27 17.13 -4.48 6.60
N ASP A 28 17.30 -3.28 6.07
CA ASP A 28 16.20 -2.44 5.58
C ASP A 28 16.64 -1.63 4.36
N SER A 29 15.78 -1.48 3.34
CA SER A 29 16.11 -0.75 2.11
C SER A 29 15.72 0.74 2.11
N GLY A 30 15.12 1.22 3.19
CA GLY A 30 14.66 2.61 3.35
C GLY A 30 15.24 3.33 4.56
N SER A 31 16.15 2.69 5.31
CA SER A 31 16.84 3.27 6.46
C SER A 31 18.18 2.57 6.68
N GLU A 32 19.25 3.35 6.88
CA GLU A 32 20.55 2.82 7.31
C GLU A 32 20.63 2.61 8.82
N GLU A 33 19.76 3.28 9.60
CA GLU A 33 19.60 3.01 11.03
C GLU A 33 18.66 1.82 11.22
N ILE A 34 19.19 0.75 11.81
CA ILE A 34 18.54 -0.53 11.99
C ILE A 34 18.44 -0.84 13.49
N ASP A 35 17.75 0.01 14.24
CA ASP A 35 17.59 -0.15 15.70
C ASP A 35 16.10 -0.12 16.11
N GLU A 36 15.24 -0.64 15.24
CA GLU A 36 13.81 -0.84 15.52
C GLU A 36 13.49 -2.33 15.70
N ASN A 37 12.75 -2.67 16.76
CA ASN A 37 12.14 -3.99 16.89
C ASN A 37 10.69 -3.95 16.36
N HIS A 38 10.34 -4.94 15.53
CA HIS A 38 9.03 -5.06 14.87
C HIS A 38 8.16 -6.20 15.42
N LYS A 39 8.56 -6.90 16.49
CA LYS A 39 7.79 -8.00 17.10
C LYS A 39 6.34 -7.62 17.44
N GLY A 40 6.13 -6.35 17.80
CA GLY A 40 4.81 -5.81 18.13
C GLY A 40 3.93 -5.49 16.92
N ARG A 41 4.44 -5.53 15.69
CA ARG A 41 3.68 -5.17 14.48
C ARG A 41 2.75 -6.30 14.07
N GLU A 42 1.51 -5.96 13.71
CA GLU A 42 0.47 -6.95 13.42
C GLU A 42 0.84 -7.84 12.24
N GLU A 43 1.45 -7.29 11.18
CA GLU A 43 1.93 -8.08 10.05
C GLU A 43 3.01 -9.09 10.45
N VAL A 44 3.87 -8.74 11.42
CA VAL A 44 4.95 -9.60 11.90
C VAL A 44 4.40 -10.72 12.80
N LYS A 45 3.46 -10.40 13.70
CA LYS A 45 2.79 -11.40 14.54
C LYS A 45 2.06 -12.43 13.69
N GLN A 46 1.28 -11.98 12.70
CA GLN A 46 0.56 -12.86 11.78
C GLN A 46 1.52 -13.70 10.94
N ALA A 47 2.59 -13.12 10.40
CA ALA A 47 3.57 -13.88 9.63
C ALA A 47 4.22 -15.01 10.46
N LEU A 48 4.49 -14.76 11.74
CA LEU A 48 5.03 -15.77 12.65
C LEU A 48 4.05 -16.91 12.95
N SER A 49 2.75 -16.63 13.04
CA SER A 49 1.73 -17.64 13.36
C SER A 49 1.17 -18.38 12.14
N GLU A 50 0.98 -17.68 11.02
CA GLU A 50 0.25 -18.15 9.84
C GLU A 50 1.15 -18.29 8.60
N GLY A 51 2.42 -17.88 8.68
CA GLY A 51 3.36 -17.85 7.56
C GLY A 51 3.28 -16.57 6.71
N VAL A 52 2.17 -15.83 6.80
CA VAL A 52 1.98 -14.55 6.14
C VAL A 52 1.16 -13.60 7.02
N GLY A 53 1.40 -12.30 6.92
CA GLY A 53 0.68 -11.29 7.69
C GLY A 53 0.58 -9.95 6.97
N TYR A 54 -0.43 -9.17 7.35
CA TYR A 54 -0.77 -7.92 6.68
C TYR A 54 -1.18 -6.83 7.67
N ALA A 55 -0.80 -5.59 7.38
CA ALA A 55 -1.29 -4.44 8.13
C ALA A 55 -1.39 -3.22 7.21
N THR A 56 -2.46 -2.43 7.37
CA THR A 56 -2.55 -1.11 6.76
C THR A 56 -2.48 -0.06 7.85
N ARG A 57 -1.54 0.87 7.75
CA ARG A 57 -1.40 1.97 8.72
C ARG A 57 -0.71 3.18 8.12
N TYR A 58 -0.91 4.32 8.76
CA TYR A 58 -0.17 5.53 8.45
C TYR A 58 1.31 5.36 8.82
N SER A 59 2.21 5.67 7.89
CA SER A 59 3.65 5.75 8.14
C SER A 59 4.00 7.16 8.60
N SER A 60 4.55 7.31 9.80
CA SER A 60 5.03 8.59 10.33
C SER A 60 6.26 9.10 9.56
N THR A 61 7.14 8.19 9.11
CA THR A 61 8.37 8.53 8.38
C THR A 61 8.08 8.99 6.96
N VAL A 62 7.17 8.30 6.26
CA VAL A 62 6.82 8.58 4.84
C VAL A 62 5.57 9.47 4.73
N LYS A 63 4.93 9.79 5.86
CA LYS A 63 3.76 10.67 5.98
C LYS A 63 2.57 10.28 5.09
N ARG A 64 2.33 8.99 4.89
CA ARG A 64 1.21 8.47 4.09
C ARG A 64 0.75 7.09 4.55
N ASN A 65 -0.44 6.70 4.11
CA ASN A 65 -0.94 5.34 4.30
C ASN A 65 -0.09 4.34 3.51
N MET A 66 0.30 3.28 4.19
CA MET A 66 1.13 2.20 3.65
C MET A 66 0.46 0.86 3.94
N LEU A 67 0.58 -0.05 2.98
CA LEU A 67 0.32 -1.46 3.16
C LEU A 67 1.64 -2.13 3.56
N TYR A 68 1.56 -2.99 4.57
CA TYR A 68 2.65 -3.83 5.03
C TYR A 68 2.27 -5.29 4.82
N VAL A 69 3.14 -6.03 4.17
CA VAL A 69 2.99 -7.46 3.92
C VAL A 69 4.24 -8.14 4.45
N ALA A 70 4.08 -9.14 5.31
CA ALA A 70 5.19 -9.90 5.87
C ALA A 70 5.02 -11.38 5.56
N VAL A 71 6.09 -12.04 5.14
CA VAL A 71 6.12 -13.48 4.83
C VAL A 71 7.22 -14.12 5.65
N PHE A 72 6.88 -15.16 6.41
CA PHE A 72 7.84 -15.97 7.13
C PHE A 72 8.37 -17.09 6.24
N ASN A 73 9.70 -17.21 6.18
CA ASN A 73 10.37 -18.24 5.41
C ASN A 73 11.71 -18.61 6.07
N LYS A 74 11.90 -19.91 6.37
CA LYS A 74 13.17 -20.48 6.85
C LYS A 74 13.85 -19.68 8.00
N GLY A 75 13.07 -19.22 8.98
CA GLY A 75 13.60 -18.51 10.16
C GLY A 75 13.76 -16.99 9.97
N TYR A 76 13.36 -16.45 8.83
CA TYR A 76 13.35 -15.01 8.58
C TYR A 76 11.96 -14.55 8.18
N ILE A 77 11.68 -13.27 8.41
CA ILE A 77 10.50 -12.59 7.92
C ILE A 77 10.95 -11.57 6.89
N VAL A 78 10.45 -11.72 5.66
CA VAL A 78 10.62 -10.72 4.60
C VAL A 78 9.37 -9.86 4.59
N ARG A 79 9.56 -8.56 4.78
CA ARG A 79 8.48 -7.59 4.86
C ARG A 79 8.59 -6.57 3.74
N LEU A 80 7.47 -6.32 3.07
CA LEU A 80 7.28 -5.27 2.10
C LEU A 80 6.44 -4.15 2.73
N ALA A 81 6.85 -2.91 2.50
CA ALA A 81 6.08 -1.72 2.83
C ALA A 81 5.91 -0.89 1.57
N LEU A 82 4.68 -0.73 1.10
CA LEU A 82 4.37 0.01 -0.13
C LEU A 82 3.26 1.04 0.10
N PRO A 83 3.29 2.16 -0.62
CA PRO A 83 2.21 3.13 -0.59
C PRO A 83 0.87 2.50 -0.91
N TYR A 84 -0.14 2.83 -0.11
CA TYR A 84 -1.48 2.31 -0.29
C TYR A 84 -2.51 3.38 0.04
N ASN A 85 -3.18 3.92 -0.98
CA ASN A 85 -4.32 4.81 -0.76
C ASN A 85 -5.66 4.06 -0.83
N GLY A 86 -5.62 2.73 -0.88
CA GLY A 86 -6.80 1.87 -0.86
C GLY A 86 -7.76 2.11 -2.02
N ILE A 87 -9.06 2.17 -1.72
CA ILE A 87 -10.10 2.41 -2.73
C ILE A 87 -9.97 3.77 -3.44
N PHE A 88 -9.25 4.72 -2.84
CA PHE A 88 -9.13 6.07 -3.39
C PHE A 88 -8.21 6.12 -4.61
N ASP A 89 -7.25 5.22 -4.76
CA ASP A 89 -6.39 5.16 -5.96
C ASP A 89 -7.19 4.86 -7.23
N ASN A 90 -8.31 4.13 -7.12
CA ASN A 90 -9.17 3.75 -8.24
C ASN A 90 -10.40 4.64 -8.41
N LEU A 91 -10.64 5.57 -7.48
CA LEU A 91 -11.81 6.45 -7.51
C LEU A 91 -11.93 7.29 -8.79
N PRO A 92 -10.84 7.86 -9.35
CA PRO A 92 -10.91 8.64 -10.59
C PRO A 92 -11.43 7.83 -11.78
N THR A 93 -11.12 6.54 -11.83
CA THR A 93 -11.57 5.61 -12.89
C THR A 93 -13.10 5.42 -12.85
N LEU A 94 -13.72 5.54 -11.68
CA LEU A 94 -15.17 5.45 -11.51
C LEU A 94 -15.88 6.80 -11.65
N VAL A 95 -15.33 7.84 -11.03
CA VAL A 95 -15.99 9.16 -10.97
C VAL A 95 -16.00 9.87 -12.33
N ARG A 96 -14.95 9.71 -13.14
CA ARG A 96 -14.84 10.37 -14.45
C ARG A 96 -15.95 9.97 -15.43
N PRO A 97 -16.20 8.67 -15.72
CA PRO A 97 -17.30 8.28 -16.62
C PRO A 97 -18.68 8.65 -16.06
N LEU A 98 -18.89 8.55 -14.74
CA LEU A 98 -20.13 8.98 -14.10
C LEU A 98 -20.38 10.48 -14.29
N GLY A 99 -19.34 11.31 -14.11
CA GLY A 99 -19.43 12.75 -14.32
C GLY A 99 -19.73 13.12 -15.77
N VAL A 100 -19.08 12.47 -16.74
CA VAL A 100 -19.38 12.67 -18.16
C VAL A 100 -20.82 12.27 -18.48
N GLY A 101 -21.28 11.12 -17.97
CA GLY A 101 -22.66 10.67 -18.13
C GLY A 101 -23.67 11.68 -17.58
N ALA A 102 -23.45 12.18 -16.36
CA ALA A 102 -24.31 13.17 -15.73
C ALA A 102 -24.39 14.48 -16.53
N ILE A 103 -23.25 14.98 -17.05
CA ILE A 103 -23.20 16.17 -17.90
C ILE A 103 -23.96 15.92 -19.21
N MET A 104 -23.76 14.77 -19.86
CA MET A 104 -24.46 14.41 -21.09
C MET A 104 -25.97 14.34 -20.87
N SER A 105 -26.43 13.67 -19.81
CA SER A 105 -27.84 13.61 -19.44
C SER A 105 -28.43 14.99 -19.20
N LEU A 106 -27.71 15.87 -18.51
CA LEU A 106 -28.14 17.25 -18.26
C LEU A 106 -28.28 18.05 -19.56
N VAL A 107 -27.31 17.95 -20.47
CA VAL A 107 -27.35 18.62 -21.78
C VAL A 107 -28.54 18.14 -22.60
N ILE A 108 -28.77 16.82 -22.66
CA ILE A 108 -29.92 16.23 -23.35
C ILE A 108 -31.23 16.74 -22.74
N ALA A 109 -31.35 16.73 -21.41
CA ALA A 109 -32.56 17.21 -20.71
C ALA A 109 -32.86 18.68 -21.02
N LEU A 110 -31.84 19.55 -21.00
CA LEU A 110 -31.99 20.98 -21.32
C LEU A 110 -32.35 21.20 -22.79
N PHE A 111 -31.79 20.42 -23.72
CA PHE A 111 -32.13 20.51 -25.13
C PHE A 111 -33.57 20.08 -25.41
N LEU A 112 -34.02 18.95 -24.85
CA LEU A 112 -35.42 18.53 -24.96
C LEU A 112 -36.36 19.55 -24.32
N SER A 113 -36.04 20.06 -23.14
CA SER A 113 -36.85 21.07 -22.45
C SER A 113 -37.06 22.32 -23.32
N LYS A 114 -36.03 22.79 -24.03
CA LYS A 114 -36.13 23.93 -24.94
C LYS A 114 -36.84 23.64 -26.27
N ARG A 115 -36.93 22.38 -26.69
CA ARG A 115 -37.59 21.99 -27.95
C ARG A 115 -39.10 21.82 -27.80
N PHE A 116 -39.55 21.44 -26.60
CA PHE A 116 -40.96 21.19 -26.29
C PHE A 116 -41.63 22.30 -25.45
N ALA A 117 -40.88 23.35 -25.08
CA ALA A 117 -41.39 24.61 -24.55
C ALA A 117 -41.51 25.64 -25.68
#